data_AF-A0A061QNV0-F1
#
_entry.id   AF-A0A061QNV0-F1
#
_cell.length_a   1.000
_cell.length_b   1.000
_cell.length_c   1.000
_cell.angle_alpha   90.00
_cell.angle_beta   90.00
_cell.angle_gamma   90.00
#
_symmetry.space_group_name_H-M   'P 1'
#
loop_
_entity.id
_entity.type
_entity.pdbx_description
1 polymer ?
#
loop_
_entity_poly.entity_id
_entity_poly.type
_entity_poly.pdbx_seq_one_letter_code
_entity_poly.pdbx_strand_id
1 'polypeptide(L)'
;MLSVLLSAIGYPTAVGFSNHPNSQGYFRSFVRWLENEKIRHWNIEKREQGLNRITDPNWESVLLEYLKDLGYNGPHNSNEPALTAEWLLRFAISIKYEDNVSEYNSAADA
;
A
#
# COMPACT_ATOMS: atom_id res chain seq x y z
N MET A 1 -11.52 -10.88 -7.77
CA MET A 1 -10.25 -10.36 -8.34
C MET A 1 -9.32 -9.82 -7.25
N LEU A 2 -9.76 -8.91 -6.38
CA LEU A 2 -8.95 -8.41 -5.24
C LEU A 2 -8.41 -9.51 -4.30
N SER A 3 -9.22 -10.53 -3.98
CA SER A 3 -8.82 -11.65 -3.10
C SER A 3 -7.63 -12.45 -3.62
N VAL A 4 -7.51 -12.64 -4.95
CA VAL A 4 -6.41 -13.38 -5.58
C VAL A 4 -5.11 -12.58 -5.48
N LEU A 5 -5.18 -11.26 -5.72
CA LEU A 5 -4.01 -10.38 -5.63
C LEU A 5 -3.52 -10.23 -4.19
N LEU A 6 -4.44 -10.15 -3.21
CA LEU A 6 -4.09 -10.11 -1.79
C LEU A 6 -3.41 -11.41 -1.31
N SER A 7 -3.81 -12.55 -1.86
CA SER A 7 -3.17 -13.84 -1.60
C SER A 7 -1.78 -13.91 -2.26
N ALA A 8 -1.65 -13.40 -3.50
CA ALA A 8 -0.39 -13.39 -4.24
C ALA A 8 0.71 -12.54 -3.58
N ILE A 9 0.33 -11.47 -2.87
CA ILE A 9 1.27 -10.63 -2.11
C ILE A 9 1.54 -11.15 -0.68
N GLY A 10 0.80 -12.17 -0.24
CA GLY A 10 0.93 -12.78 1.10
C GLY A 10 0.31 -11.95 2.23
N TYR A 11 -0.75 -11.16 1.96
CA TYR A 11 -1.36 -10.31 3.00
C TYR A 11 -2.10 -11.18 4.04
N PRO A 12 -1.70 -11.17 5.34
CA PRO A 12 -2.24 -12.09 6.35
C PRO A 12 -3.73 -11.93 6.63
N THR A 13 -4.26 -10.72 6.41
CA THR A 13 -5.66 -10.33 6.67
C THR A 13 -6.48 -10.20 5.38
N ALA A 14 -6.06 -10.83 4.29
CA ALA A 14 -6.73 -10.78 2.99
C ALA A 14 -8.23 -11.15 3.06
N VAL A 15 -8.57 -12.15 3.87
CA VAL A 15 -9.95 -12.61 4.07
C VAL A 15 -10.79 -11.54 4.81
N GLY A 16 -10.23 -10.91 5.85
CA GLY A 16 -10.91 -9.87 6.62
C GLY A 16 -11.17 -8.60 5.82
N PHE A 17 -10.18 -8.14 5.04
CA PHE A 17 -10.34 -7.01 4.12
C PHE A 17 -11.34 -7.32 3.00
N SER A 18 -11.31 -8.54 2.44
CA SER A 18 -12.26 -8.95 1.38
C SER A 18 -13.71 -9.04 1.88
N ASN A 19 -13.93 -9.45 3.13
CA ASN A 19 -15.25 -9.56 3.73
C ASN A 19 -15.81 -8.21 4.21
N HIS A 20 -14.94 -7.25 4.50
CA HIS A 20 -15.32 -5.91 4.99
C HIS A 20 -14.50 -4.81 4.31
N PRO A 21 -14.66 -4.61 2.98
CA PRO A 21 -13.86 -3.67 2.20
C PRO A 21 -14.08 -2.21 2.60
N ASN A 22 -15.23 -1.89 3.22
CA ASN A 22 -15.58 -0.55 3.68
C ASN A 22 -15.16 -0.28 5.13
N SER A 23 -14.53 -1.25 5.82
CA SER A 23 -14.05 -1.03 7.18
C SER A 23 -12.76 -0.23 7.14
N GLN A 24 -12.81 0.98 7.66
CA GLN A 24 -11.64 1.86 7.76
C GLN A 24 -10.47 1.17 8.47
N GLY A 25 -10.72 0.36 9.50
CA GLY A 25 -9.65 -0.34 10.23
C GLY A 25 -8.87 -1.33 9.35
N TYR A 26 -9.56 -2.08 8.48
CA TYR A 26 -8.89 -3.01 7.56
C TYR A 26 -8.14 -2.26 6.45
N PHE A 27 -8.68 -1.16 5.95
CA PHE A 27 -8.00 -0.31 4.97
C PHE A 27 -6.73 0.33 5.54
N ARG A 28 -6.80 0.91 6.74
CA ARG A 28 -5.63 1.49 7.43
C ARG A 28 -4.54 0.45 7.67
N SER A 29 -4.93 -0.75 8.10
CA SER A 29 -4.01 -1.87 8.32
C SER A 29 -3.36 -2.34 7.01
N PHE A 30 -4.10 -2.33 5.91
CA PHE A 30 -3.61 -2.71 4.59
C PHE A 30 -2.54 -1.72 4.08
N VAL A 31 -2.82 -0.41 4.16
CA VAL A 31 -1.84 0.62 3.76
C VAL A 31 -0.58 0.54 4.62
N ARG A 32 -0.74 0.40 5.95
CA ARG A 32 0.39 0.20 6.87
C ARG A 32 1.25 -1.00 6.46
N TRP A 33 0.63 -2.12 6.15
CA TRP A 33 1.36 -3.34 5.76
C TRP A 33 2.08 -3.16 4.42
N LEU A 34 1.41 -2.57 3.41
CA LEU A 34 2.03 -2.30 2.11
C LEU A 34 3.28 -1.44 2.25
N GLU A 35 3.21 -0.37 3.05
CA GLU A 35 4.35 0.50 3.26
C GLU A 35 5.50 -0.19 3.99
N ASN A 36 5.22 -0.98 5.03
CA ASN A 36 6.29 -1.67 5.77
C ASN A 36 6.94 -2.81 4.97
N GLU A 37 6.17 -3.53 4.16
CA GLU A 37 6.64 -4.76 3.53
C GLU A 37 7.00 -4.62 2.05
N LYS A 38 6.32 -3.75 1.30
CA LYS A 38 6.41 -3.71 -0.17
C LYS A 38 6.95 -2.39 -0.68
N ILE A 39 6.31 -1.27 -0.33
CA ILE A 39 6.60 0.04 -0.91
C ILE A 39 7.82 0.69 -0.25
N ARG A 40 7.89 0.67 1.10
CA ARG A 40 9.01 1.16 1.92
C ARG A 40 9.50 2.57 1.56
N HIS A 41 8.61 3.42 1.09
CA HIS A 41 8.95 4.76 0.61
C HIS A 41 9.28 5.74 1.74
N TRP A 42 8.49 5.75 2.81
CA TRP A 42 8.77 6.56 4.00
C TRP A 42 9.86 5.92 4.85
N ASN A 43 10.65 6.70 5.57
CA ASN A 43 11.60 6.16 6.54
C ASN A 43 10.87 5.62 7.80
N ILE A 44 11.58 4.85 8.63
CA ILE A 44 11.00 4.19 9.81
C ILE A 44 10.34 5.21 10.76
N GLU A 45 10.99 6.35 11.01
CA GLU A 45 10.48 7.39 11.90
C GLU A 45 9.15 8.00 11.41
N LYS A 46 9.06 8.33 10.11
CA LYS A 46 7.83 8.89 9.51
C LYS A 46 6.70 7.86 9.51
N ARG A 47 7.01 6.56 9.34
CA ARG A 47 6.02 5.48 9.47
C ARG A 47 5.48 5.37 10.90
N GLU A 48 6.33 5.40 11.91
CA GLU A 48 5.94 5.31 13.33
C GLU A 48 5.09 6.49 13.80
N GLN A 49 5.37 7.68 13.29
CA GLN A 49 4.62 8.89 13.62
C GLN A 49 3.34 9.06 12.80
N GLY A 50 3.28 8.44 11.61
CA GLY A 50 2.15 8.53 10.69
C GLY A 50 1.42 7.20 10.51
N LEU A 51 1.73 6.49 9.42
CA LEU A 51 0.95 5.35 8.92
C LEU A 51 0.79 4.18 9.91
N ASN A 52 1.70 4.00 10.86
CA ASN A 52 1.59 2.98 11.89
C ASN A 52 0.50 3.29 12.95
N ARG A 53 0.10 4.55 13.09
CA ARG A 53 -0.90 4.99 14.07
C ARG A 53 -2.32 4.84 13.52
N ILE A 54 -2.71 3.61 13.20
CA ILE A 54 -3.99 3.30 12.51
C ILE A 54 -5.25 3.76 13.27
N THR A 55 -5.16 3.98 14.59
CA THR A 55 -6.27 4.49 15.41
C THR A 55 -6.30 6.01 15.53
N ASP A 56 -5.33 6.72 14.95
CA ASP A 56 -5.26 8.18 15.01
C ASP A 56 -6.44 8.79 14.23
N PRO A 57 -7.16 9.78 14.79
CA PRO A 57 -8.20 10.51 14.07
C PRO A 57 -7.65 11.27 12.86
N ASN A 58 -6.38 11.71 12.88
CA ASN A 58 -5.74 12.44 11.78
C ASN A 58 -5.14 11.53 10.71
N TRP A 59 -5.33 10.20 10.82
CA TRP A 59 -4.71 9.24 9.92
C TRP A 59 -5.09 9.47 8.45
N GLU A 60 -6.30 9.96 8.17
CA GLU A 60 -6.71 10.28 6.79
C GLU A 60 -5.85 11.40 6.19
N SER A 61 -5.50 12.42 6.96
CA SER A 61 -4.60 13.49 6.51
C SER A 61 -3.19 12.96 6.23
N VAL A 62 -2.70 12.04 7.07
CA VAL A 62 -1.42 11.36 6.88
C VAL A 62 -1.43 10.50 5.60
N LEU A 63 -2.53 9.79 5.33
CA LEU A 63 -2.69 9.02 4.10
C LEU A 63 -2.63 9.93 2.86
N LEU A 64 -3.27 11.11 2.91
CA LEU A 64 -3.23 12.06 1.80
C LEU A 64 -1.81 12.54 1.48
N GLU A 65 -1.04 12.85 2.53
CA GLU A 65 0.37 13.19 2.38
C GLU A 65 1.16 12.03 1.77
N TYR A 66 0.95 10.81 2.27
CA TYR A 66 1.61 9.62 1.75
C TYR A 66 1.30 9.38 0.27
N LEU A 67 0.03 9.47 -0.12
CA LEU A 67 -0.38 9.31 -1.52
C LEU A 67 0.25 10.37 -2.42
N LYS A 68 0.33 11.62 -1.94
CA LYS A 68 1.01 12.71 -2.66
C LYS A 68 2.50 12.44 -2.82
N ASP A 69 3.17 11.97 -1.76
CA ASP A 69 4.59 11.61 -1.80
C ASP A 69 4.86 10.47 -2.80
N LEU A 70 3.94 9.51 -2.92
CA LEU A 70 3.98 8.45 -3.94
C LEU A 70 3.62 8.91 -5.36
N GLY A 71 3.19 10.16 -5.54
CA GLY A 71 2.78 10.71 -6.84
C GLY A 71 1.39 10.24 -7.30
N TYR A 72 0.51 9.81 -6.39
CA TYR A 72 -0.88 9.49 -6.71
C TYR A 72 -1.65 10.74 -7.15
N ASN A 73 -2.20 10.71 -8.37
CA ASN A 73 -3.00 11.80 -8.95
C ASN A 73 -4.50 11.44 -9.08
N GLY A 74 -4.96 10.39 -8.41
CA GLY A 74 -6.37 9.98 -8.46
C GLY A 74 -7.26 10.78 -7.50
N PRO A 75 -8.56 10.47 -7.42
CA PRO A 75 -9.45 11.12 -6.47
C PRO A 75 -8.96 10.86 -5.03
N HIS A 76 -8.51 11.92 -4.37
CA HIS A 76 -8.01 11.92 -2.98
C HIS A 76 -9.12 11.71 -1.94
N ASN A 77 -10.32 11.34 -2.40
CA ASN A 77 -11.52 11.34 -1.61
C ASN A 77 -11.58 10.00 -0.86
N SER A 78 -11.53 10.03 0.48
CA SER A 78 -11.67 8.88 1.36
C SER A 78 -13.00 8.10 1.21
N ASN A 79 -13.90 8.57 0.32
CA ASN A 79 -15.15 7.91 -0.04
C ASN A 79 -14.97 6.65 -0.90
N GLU A 80 -13.82 6.44 -1.53
CA GLU A 80 -13.56 5.26 -2.37
C GLU A 80 -12.28 4.50 -1.96
N PRO A 81 -12.23 3.95 -0.73
CA PRO A 81 -11.05 3.24 -0.21
C PRO A 81 -10.64 2.04 -1.07
N ALA A 82 -11.59 1.44 -1.80
CA ALA A 82 -11.32 0.35 -2.72
C ALA A 82 -10.42 0.77 -3.90
N LEU A 83 -10.64 1.96 -4.48
CA LEU A 83 -9.83 2.45 -5.61
C LEU A 83 -8.42 2.81 -5.17
N THR A 84 -8.30 3.48 -4.02
CA THR A 84 -6.99 3.78 -3.42
C THR A 84 -6.23 2.49 -3.09
N ALA A 85 -6.91 1.49 -2.51
CA ALA A 85 -6.31 0.19 -2.21
C ALA A 85 -5.86 -0.54 -3.48
N GLU A 86 -6.67 -0.53 -4.54
CA GLU A 86 -6.30 -1.15 -5.82
C GLU A 86 -5.10 -0.45 -6.46
N TRP A 87 -5.05 0.87 -6.43
CA TRP A 87 -3.92 1.62 -6.97
C TRP A 87 -2.63 1.33 -6.19
N LEU A 88 -2.66 1.40 -4.85
CA LEU A 88 -1.51 1.09 -3.99
C LEU A 88 -1.01 -0.34 -4.21
N LEU A 89 -1.93 -1.28 -4.41
CA LEU A 89 -1.61 -2.66 -4.73
C LEU A 89 -0.89 -2.79 -6.08
N ARG A 90 -1.40 -2.14 -7.12
CA ARG A 90 -0.78 -2.12 -8.45
C ARG A 90 0.60 -1.46 -8.42
N PHE A 91 0.74 -0.38 -7.67
CA PHE A 91 2.01 0.32 -7.46
C PHE A 91 3.04 -0.55 -6.72
N ALA A 92 2.63 -1.23 -5.65
CA ALA A 92 3.51 -2.18 -4.96
C ALA A 92 3.94 -3.35 -5.86
N ILE A 93 3.07 -3.80 -6.76
CA ILE A 93 3.39 -4.83 -7.75
C ILE A 93 4.36 -4.28 -8.80
N SER A 94 4.19 -3.06 -9.31
CA SER A 94 5.10 -2.47 -10.31
C SER A 94 6.51 -2.29 -9.76
N ILE A 95 6.65 -1.84 -8.50
CA ILE A 95 7.96 -1.76 -7.82
C ILE A 95 8.65 -3.12 -7.82
N LYS A 96 7.92 -4.19 -7.46
CA LYS A 96 8.48 -5.55 -7.50
C LYS A 96 8.93 -5.96 -8.91
N TYR A 97 8.17 -5.63 -9.94
CA TYR A 97 8.57 -5.95 -11.31
C TYR A 97 9.78 -5.14 -11.75
N GLU A 98 9.87 -3.85 -11.40
CA GLU A 98 11.04 -3.01 -11.68
C GLU A 98 12.31 -3.53 -10.98
N ASP A 99 12.22 -3.93 -9.71
CA ASP A 99 13.33 -4.58 -8.99
C ASP A 99 13.78 -5.86 -9.68
N ASN A 100 12.84 -6.72 -10.12
CA ASN A 100 13.18 -7.95 -10.82
C ASN A 100 13.82 -7.68 -12.19
N VAL A 101 13.35 -6.67 -12.95
CA VAL A 101 13.95 -6.30 -14.24
C VAL A 101 15.37 -5.74 -14.04
N SER A 102 15.61 -5.00 -12.97
CA SER A 102 16.95 -4.54 -12.58
C SER A 102 17.89 -5.69 -12.23
N GLU A 103 17.40 -6.74 -11.55
CA GLU A 103 18.17 -7.96 -11.28
C GLU A 103 18.52 -8.72 -12.56
N TYR A 104 17.62 -8.82 -13.54
CA TYR A 104 17.90 -9.49 -14.82
C TYR A 104 18.88 -8.71 -15.70
N ASN A 105 18.81 -7.38 -15.73
CA ASN A 105 19.76 -6.56 -16.49
C ASN A 105 21.17 -6.60 -15.87
N SER A 106 21.26 -6.69 -14.54
CA SER A 106 22.56 -6.82 -13.85
C SER A 106 23.20 -8.19 -14.03
N ALA A 107 22.43 -9.23 -14.38
CA ALA A 107 22.92 -10.57 -14.67
C ALA A 107 23.26 -10.81 -16.15
N ALA A 108 22.87 -9.91 -17.06
CA ALA A 108 23.18 -9.99 -18.48
C ALA A 108 24.47 -9.27 -18.88
N ASP A 109 25.04 -8.46 -17.97
CA ASP A 109 26.30 -7.70 -18.15
C ASP A 109 27.48 -8.30 -17.33
N ALA A 110 27.38 -9.56 -16.87
CA ALA A 110 28.45 -10.30 -16.19
C ALA A 110 28.92 -11.51 -17.02
#